data_AF-A0A1Q4XGH4-F1
#
_entry.id   AF-A0A1Q4XGH4-F1
#
_cell.length_a   1.000
_cell.length_b   1.000
_cell.length_c   1.000
_cell.angle_alpha   90.00
_cell.angle_beta   90.00
_cell.angle_gamma   90.00
#
_symmetry.space_group_name_H-M   'P 1'
#
loop_
_entity.id
_entity.type
_entity.pdbx_description
1 polymer ?
#
loop_
_entity_poly.entity_id
_entity_poly.type
_entity_poly.pdbx_seq_one_letter_code
_entity_poly.pdbx_strand_id
1 'polypeptide(L)'
;MVVSGAASTAPLPGIGGGPVEELRLLLRQGFLARAGWDSDIGVLVPDRDDALLGLRECAVVDCQAATRAGWAELCSVCWKRHKATGLTLEQFAAIPSGKASHGERPCRVTGCPRPSRVRERLCGTHAWQRKQHPGLALEVWLARPEVVPLSSYGDCRVPACIRRADDQVGLCKPHVKQWRKHQRGDPDTDLDTWCRHSMPVALGHVVVLKGLPEQVQAELLVGLQRRTDAGLRTLPTTIRYLVKLAHAHQVGSVFDLAGVRSSDIRHDAGVLLRSLLSELRCATSDPERERAKDIWQLVVFGLPGTLDFTGISQEWLRAAIKQWAAEDLPLHRGRQAAATSRDTINAATRLSESLQLSRDDHGVDAAVLGRADIVTFTNRLAYHRRTGTISEKTQLNTLRRVRRLLEDLRALGMTGHGNPPPVCLGSSPCAAVTSHGKTTVSSAAGICRPRCWP
;
A
#
# COMPACT_ATOMS: atom_id res chain seq x y z
N MET A 1 -45.07 0.45 5.81
CA MET A 1 -44.19 1.63 5.60
C MET A 1 -43.28 1.78 6.80
N VAL A 2 -42.08 1.19 6.75
CA VAL A 2 -40.98 1.50 7.67
C VAL A 2 -39.72 1.46 6.82
N VAL A 3 -39.18 2.64 6.53
CA VAL A 3 -37.95 2.85 5.78
C VAL A 3 -36.81 2.78 6.79
N SER A 4 -36.11 1.65 6.86
CA SER A 4 -34.84 1.55 7.60
C SER A 4 -33.71 1.93 6.65
N GLY A 5 -33.27 3.18 6.76
CA GLY A 5 -32.10 3.70 6.08
C GLY A 5 -30.84 3.00 6.57
N ALA A 6 -30.18 2.27 5.67
CA ALA A 6 -28.81 1.85 5.86
C ALA A 6 -27.93 3.11 5.84
N ALA A 7 -27.34 3.43 6.99
CA ALA A 7 -26.32 4.46 7.09
C ALA A 7 -25.15 4.07 6.19
N SER A 8 -25.02 4.80 5.09
CA SER A 8 -23.85 4.79 4.22
C SER A 8 -22.65 5.28 5.03
N THR A 9 -21.76 4.37 5.42
CA THR A 9 -20.41 4.72 5.88
C THR A 9 -19.65 5.33 4.70
N ALA A 10 -19.78 6.65 4.55
CA ALA A 10 -18.95 7.40 3.63
C ALA A 10 -17.47 7.16 4.00
N PRO A 11 -16.59 6.86 3.02
CA PRO A 11 -15.16 6.88 3.24
C PRO A 11 -14.76 8.27 3.75
N LEU A 12 -13.89 8.32 4.75
CA LEU A 12 -13.23 9.55 5.18
C LEU A 12 -12.63 10.25 3.95
N PRO A 13 -12.65 11.60 3.88
CA PRO A 13 -12.07 12.33 2.75
C PRO A 13 -10.61 11.90 2.54
N GLY A 14 -10.29 11.46 1.33
CA GLY A 14 -9.02 10.81 0.97
C GLY A 14 -7.80 11.63 1.36
N ILE A 15 -7.13 11.22 2.44
CA ILE A 15 -5.85 11.79 2.88
C ILE A 15 -4.72 11.07 2.12
N GLY A 16 -4.59 11.37 0.82
CA GLY A 16 -3.46 10.93 -0.01
C GLY A 16 -3.85 10.41 -1.39
N GLY A 17 -2.92 10.57 -2.34
CA GLY A 17 -3.06 10.18 -3.75
C GLY A 17 -2.84 11.39 -4.65
N GLY A 18 -1.70 11.45 -5.35
CA GLY A 18 -1.51 12.42 -6.44
C GLY A 18 -2.33 11.98 -7.67
N PRO A 19 -2.69 12.90 -8.58
CA PRO A 19 -3.23 12.54 -9.88
C PRO A 19 -2.44 11.41 -10.56
N VAL A 20 -3.12 10.52 -11.28
CA VAL A 20 -2.49 9.36 -11.94
C VAL A 20 -1.31 9.79 -12.83
N GLU A 21 -1.43 10.94 -13.49
CA GLU A 21 -0.43 11.55 -14.33
C GLU A 21 0.85 11.90 -13.54
N GLU A 22 0.73 12.46 -12.35
CA GLU A 22 1.88 12.75 -11.49
C GLU A 22 2.59 11.46 -11.05
N LEU A 23 1.82 10.44 -10.69
CA LEU A 23 2.38 9.12 -10.32
C LEU A 23 3.09 8.46 -11.51
N ARG A 24 2.53 8.58 -12.72
CA ARG A 24 3.16 8.07 -13.96
C ARG A 24 4.51 8.75 -14.22
N LEU A 25 4.63 10.05 -13.97
CA LEU A 25 5.90 10.78 -14.12
C LEU A 25 6.98 10.32 -13.12
N LEU A 26 6.58 9.79 -11.97
CA LEU A 26 7.51 9.24 -10.97
C LEU A 26 8.04 7.85 -11.34
N LEU A 27 7.36 7.12 -12.23
CA LEU A 27 7.75 5.77 -12.64
C LEU A 27 8.90 5.81 -13.64
N ARG A 28 10.00 5.12 -13.31
CA ARG A 28 11.18 5.02 -14.16
C ARG A 28 11.10 3.76 -15.01
N GLN A 29 11.38 3.92 -16.30
CA GLN A 29 11.36 2.81 -17.26
C GLN A 29 12.24 1.62 -16.85
N GLY A 30 13.41 1.90 -16.26
CA GLY A 30 14.29 0.83 -15.76
C GLY A 30 13.68 -0.01 -14.65
N PHE A 31 12.84 0.57 -13.78
CA PHE A 31 12.10 -0.21 -12.78
C PHE A 31 10.98 -1.03 -13.41
N LEU A 32 10.21 -0.44 -14.34
CA LEU A 32 9.13 -1.16 -15.02
C LEU A 32 9.65 -2.38 -15.77
N ALA A 33 10.79 -2.24 -16.47
CA ALA A 33 11.47 -3.36 -17.12
C ALA A 33 11.91 -4.43 -16.12
N ARG A 34 12.57 -4.04 -15.01
CA ARG A 34 13.00 -4.96 -13.94
C ARG A 34 11.83 -5.72 -13.31
N ALA A 35 10.71 -5.03 -13.08
CA ALA A 35 9.51 -5.60 -12.48
C ALA A 35 8.70 -6.45 -13.47
N GLY A 36 9.10 -6.49 -14.75
CA GLY A 36 8.38 -7.16 -15.83
C GLY A 36 6.96 -6.60 -15.98
N TRP A 37 6.82 -5.28 -15.90
CA TRP A 37 5.53 -4.62 -16.06
C TRP A 37 5.08 -4.62 -17.51
N ASP A 38 3.88 -5.13 -17.75
CA ASP A 38 3.16 -5.06 -19.01
C ASP A 38 1.87 -4.25 -18.80
N SER A 39 1.82 -3.05 -19.40
CA SER A 39 0.69 -2.13 -19.27
C SER A 39 -0.55 -2.60 -20.01
N ASP A 40 -0.40 -3.35 -21.10
CA ASP A 40 -1.51 -3.72 -21.98
C ASP A 40 -2.40 -4.76 -21.30
N ILE A 41 -1.77 -5.67 -20.56
CA ILE A 41 -2.48 -6.70 -19.79
C ILE A 41 -2.55 -6.40 -18.28
N GLY A 42 -1.84 -5.37 -17.80
CA GLY A 42 -1.85 -4.93 -16.40
C GLY A 42 -1.21 -5.95 -15.45
N VAL A 43 0.01 -6.42 -15.78
CA VAL A 43 0.65 -7.54 -15.09
C VAL A 43 2.11 -7.24 -14.76
N LEU A 44 2.54 -7.63 -13.55
CA LEU A 44 3.95 -7.72 -13.17
C LEU A 44 4.42 -9.17 -13.24
N VAL A 45 5.50 -9.39 -13.98
CA VAL A 45 6.21 -10.67 -14.07
C VAL A 45 7.68 -10.46 -13.71
N PRO A 46 8.03 -10.20 -12.44
CA PRO A 46 9.43 -10.02 -12.06
C PRO A 46 10.23 -11.29 -12.36
N ASP A 47 11.50 -11.12 -12.71
CA ASP A 47 12.41 -12.26 -12.81
C ASP A 47 12.40 -13.06 -11.50
N ARG A 48 12.37 -14.38 -11.61
CA ARG A 48 12.25 -15.27 -10.44
C ARG A 48 13.48 -15.22 -9.54
N ASP A 49 14.63 -14.91 -10.12
CA ASP A 49 15.91 -14.77 -9.43
C ASP A 49 16.21 -13.31 -9.05
N ASP A 50 15.30 -12.36 -9.33
CA ASP A 50 15.44 -11.00 -8.83
C ASP A 50 15.52 -11.00 -7.29
N ALA A 51 16.60 -10.41 -6.77
CA ALA A 51 16.89 -10.42 -5.34
C ALA A 51 15.81 -9.73 -4.47
N LEU A 52 15.09 -8.75 -5.03
CA LEU A 52 14.13 -7.92 -4.32
C LEU A 52 12.68 -8.25 -4.68
N LEU A 53 12.37 -8.56 -5.94
CA LEU A 53 11.02 -8.80 -6.44
C LEU A 53 10.75 -10.27 -6.78
N GLY A 54 11.78 -11.09 -6.85
CA GLY A 54 11.71 -12.47 -7.32
C GLY A 54 11.13 -13.44 -6.31
N LEU A 55 10.60 -14.54 -6.86
CA LEU A 55 10.07 -15.68 -6.11
C LEU A 55 10.66 -16.97 -6.69
N ARG A 56 11.72 -17.46 -6.04
CA ARG A 56 12.44 -18.67 -6.43
C ARG A 56 11.52 -19.88 -6.57
N GLU A 57 11.83 -20.72 -7.55
CA GLU A 57 11.12 -21.98 -7.80
C GLU A 57 11.69 -23.15 -7.01
N CYS A 58 10.85 -24.16 -6.84
CA CYS A 58 11.25 -25.47 -6.37
C CYS A 58 12.27 -26.08 -7.34
N ALA A 59 13.39 -26.58 -6.83
CA ALA A 59 14.46 -27.22 -7.61
C ALA A 59 14.04 -28.50 -8.35
N VAL A 60 12.81 -28.99 -8.18
CA VAL A 60 12.35 -30.20 -8.87
C VAL A 60 12.07 -29.86 -10.34
N VAL A 61 12.58 -30.68 -11.25
CA VAL A 61 12.68 -30.45 -12.71
C VAL A 61 11.43 -29.91 -13.40
N ASP A 62 10.23 -30.24 -12.92
CA ASP A 62 8.94 -29.83 -13.50
C ASP A 62 8.07 -28.96 -12.56
N CYS A 63 8.59 -28.60 -11.38
CA CYS A 63 7.82 -27.99 -10.30
C CYS A 63 7.98 -26.47 -10.27
N GLN A 64 7.02 -25.76 -10.84
CA GLN A 64 7.01 -24.29 -10.87
C GLN A 64 6.47 -23.62 -9.59
N ALA A 65 6.35 -24.40 -8.51
CA ALA A 65 5.85 -23.89 -7.23
C ALA A 65 6.93 -23.06 -6.55
N ALA A 66 6.52 -21.97 -5.87
CA ALA A 66 7.41 -21.17 -5.06
C ALA A 66 8.05 -21.99 -3.93
N THR A 67 9.31 -21.71 -3.62
CA THR A 67 10.00 -22.29 -2.46
C THR A 67 9.27 -21.93 -1.16
N ARG A 68 9.39 -22.80 -0.15
CA ARG A 68 8.70 -22.58 1.13
C ARG A 68 9.28 -21.42 1.95
N ALA A 69 10.52 -21.05 1.68
CA ALA A 69 11.27 -19.98 2.34
C ALA A 69 12.41 -19.52 1.42
N GLY A 70 12.95 -18.33 1.65
CA GLY A 70 14.01 -17.77 0.79
C GLY A 70 15.31 -18.60 0.72
N TRP A 71 15.61 -19.38 1.77
CA TRP A 71 16.75 -20.30 1.85
C TRP A 71 16.44 -21.72 1.40
N ALA A 72 15.16 -22.05 1.16
CA ALA A 72 14.77 -23.41 0.82
C ALA A 72 14.85 -23.64 -0.69
N GLU A 73 15.32 -24.82 -1.09
CA GLU A 73 15.33 -25.23 -2.49
C GLU A 73 14.02 -25.89 -2.94
N LEU A 74 13.18 -26.33 -2.00
CA LEU A 74 11.93 -27.02 -2.30
C LEU A 74 10.72 -26.22 -1.85
N CYS A 75 9.62 -26.32 -2.61
CA CYS A 75 8.30 -25.90 -2.14
C CYS A 75 7.83 -26.78 -0.97
N SER A 76 6.85 -26.32 -0.18
CA SER A 76 6.39 -27.02 1.04
C SER A 76 5.95 -28.46 0.77
N VAL A 77 5.36 -28.73 -0.40
CA VAL A 77 4.88 -30.07 -0.75
C VAL A 77 6.01 -30.98 -1.23
N CYS A 78 6.92 -30.48 -2.09
CA CYS A 78 8.08 -31.27 -2.52
C CYS A 78 9.02 -31.55 -1.36
N TRP A 79 9.17 -30.60 -0.42
CA TRP A 79 9.93 -30.82 0.81
C TRP A 79 9.37 -31.97 1.66
N LYS A 80 8.04 -32.02 1.86
CA LYS A 80 7.39 -33.15 2.57
C LYS A 80 7.61 -34.48 1.85
N ARG A 81 7.52 -34.49 0.51
CA ARG A 81 7.78 -35.69 -0.30
C ARG A 81 9.23 -36.14 -0.20
N HIS A 82 10.18 -35.22 -0.36
CA HIS A 82 11.60 -35.50 -0.23
C HIS A 82 11.93 -36.15 1.11
N LYS A 83 11.40 -35.58 2.21
CA LYS A 83 11.57 -36.12 3.57
C LYS A 83 11.09 -37.58 3.72
N ALA A 84 10.12 -38.02 2.91
CA ALA A 84 9.60 -39.38 2.94
C ALA A 84 10.40 -40.38 2.08
N THR A 85 11.37 -39.93 1.27
CA THR A 85 12.08 -40.79 0.30
C THR A 85 13.47 -41.23 0.75
N GLY A 86 14.11 -40.49 1.67
CA GLY A 86 15.51 -40.75 2.08
C GLY A 86 16.56 -40.48 1.00
N LEU A 87 16.17 -40.00 -0.18
CA LEU A 87 17.07 -39.65 -1.28
C LEU A 87 17.86 -38.37 -0.96
N THR A 88 18.95 -38.15 -1.69
CA THR A 88 19.59 -36.84 -1.74
C THR A 88 18.71 -35.84 -2.49
N LEU A 89 18.93 -34.54 -2.26
CA LEU A 89 18.16 -33.48 -2.89
C LEU A 89 18.28 -33.51 -4.41
N GLU A 90 19.48 -33.73 -4.94
CA GLU A 90 19.75 -33.80 -6.38
C GLU A 90 19.00 -34.96 -7.04
N GLN A 91 19.09 -36.16 -6.44
CA GLN A 91 18.35 -37.34 -6.92
C GLN A 91 16.84 -37.11 -6.88
N PHE A 92 16.33 -36.48 -5.82
CA PHE A 92 14.90 -36.18 -5.71
C PHE A 92 14.46 -35.08 -6.69
N ALA A 93 15.29 -34.07 -6.92
CA ALA A 93 15.01 -32.96 -7.85
C ALA A 93 14.87 -33.43 -9.30
N ALA A 94 15.61 -34.48 -9.68
CA ALA A 94 15.49 -35.11 -10.99
C ALA A 94 14.19 -35.91 -11.17
N ILE A 95 13.52 -36.32 -10.09
CA ILE A 95 12.25 -37.04 -10.15
C ILE A 95 11.12 -36.04 -10.46
N PRO A 96 10.39 -36.20 -11.57
CA PRO A 96 9.25 -35.35 -11.87
C PRO A 96 8.30 -35.28 -10.68
N SER A 97 7.90 -34.06 -10.32
CA SER A 97 7.05 -33.81 -9.16
C SER A 97 5.69 -34.49 -9.31
N GLY A 98 5.30 -34.86 -10.54
CA GLY A 98 3.99 -35.40 -10.86
C GLY A 98 2.87 -34.39 -10.61
N LYS A 99 3.24 -33.13 -10.30
CA LYS A 99 2.29 -32.05 -10.11
C LYS A 99 1.99 -31.43 -11.45
N ALA A 100 0.75 -31.01 -11.53
CA ALA A 100 0.33 -30.02 -12.48
C ALA A 100 1.25 -28.79 -12.45
N SER A 101 1.99 -28.51 -13.54
CA SER A 101 2.61 -27.19 -13.78
C SER A 101 1.58 -26.08 -13.54
N HIS A 102 1.96 -25.07 -12.76
CA HIS A 102 1.16 -23.89 -12.50
C HIS A 102 1.34 -22.89 -13.63
N GLY A 103 0.66 -23.12 -14.75
CA GLY A 103 0.64 -22.21 -15.89
C GLY A 103 -0.39 -22.66 -16.92
N GLU A 104 -1.07 -21.71 -17.53
CA GLU A 104 -1.95 -22.02 -18.65
C GLU A 104 -1.08 -22.27 -19.89
N ARG A 105 -0.99 -23.53 -20.33
CA ARG A 105 -0.32 -23.90 -21.58
C ARG A 105 -1.38 -24.21 -22.62
N PRO A 106 -1.15 -23.93 -23.91
CA PRO A 106 -2.06 -24.38 -24.96
C PRO A 106 -2.10 -25.91 -25.00
N CYS A 107 -3.19 -26.43 -25.57
CA CYS A 107 -3.36 -27.84 -25.85
C CYS A 107 -2.22 -28.37 -26.72
N ARG A 108 -1.80 -29.61 -26.47
CA ARG A 108 -0.73 -30.27 -27.21
C ARG A 108 -1.09 -30.61 -28.67
N VAL A 109 -2.38 -30.61 -29.00
CA VAL A 109 -2.85 -30.73 -30.38
C VAL A 109 -2.41 -29.50 -31.16
N THR A 110 -1.64 -29.71 -32.23
CA THR A 110 -1.05 -28.65 -33.04
C THR A 110 -2.12 -27.67 -33.52
N GLY A 111 -1.89 -26.38 -33.27
CA GLY A 111 -2.82 -25.30 -33.65
C GLY A 111 -4.03 -25.12 -32.72
N CYS A 112 -4.19 -25.92 -31.66
CA CYS A 112 -5.31 -25.76 -30.73
C CYS A 112 -4.98 -24.69 -29.65
N PRO A 113 -5.65 -23.52 -29.64
CA PRO A 113 -5.39 -22.42 -28.71
C PRO A 113 -6.01 -22.65 -27.32
N ARG A 114 -6.81 -23.71 -27.14
CA ARG A 114 -7.54 -23.96 -25.89
C ARG A 114 -6.59 -24.29 -24.74
N PRO A 115 -6.89 -23.86 -23.51
CA PRO A 115 -6.04 -24.12 -22.38
C PRO A 115 -5.99 -25.61 -22.04
N SER A 116 -4.80 -26.08 -21.72
CA SER A 116 -4.55 -27.48 -21.41
C SER A 116 -4.82 -27.82 -19.95
N ARG A 117 -5.17 -29.09 -19.73
CA ARG A 117 -5.24 -29.74 -18.43
C ARG A 117 -3.96 -30.51 -18.20
N VAL A 118 -3.57 -30.57 -16.93
CA VAL A 118 -2.15 -30.65 -16.61
C VAL A 118 -1.53 -32.04 -16.68
N ARG A 119 -2.35 -33.10 -16.78
CA ARG A 119 -1.86 -34.49 -16.84
C ARG A 119 -1.25 -34.86 -18.19
N GLU A 120 -1.90 -34.48 -19.30
CA GLU A 120 -1.49 -34.85 -20.66
C GLU A 120 -1.28 -33.62 -21.57
N ARG A 121 -1.41 -32.42 -20.99
CA ARG A 121 -1.43 -31.14 -21.71
C ARG A 121 -2.49 -31.09 -22.82
N LEU A 122 -3.64 -31.73 -22.62
CA LEU A 122 -4.78 -31.69 -23.53
C LEU A 122 -5.88 -30.77 -22.98
N CYS A 123 -6.60 -30.05 -23.84
CA CYS A 123 -7.78 -29.30 -23.42
C CYS A 123 -8.89 -30.22 -22.91
N GLY A 124 -9.95 -29.68 -22.31
CA GLY A 124 -11.05 -30.49 -21.79
C GLY A 124 -11.68 -31.42 -22.82
N THR A 125 -11.89 -30.94 -24.05
CA THR A 125 -12.48 -31.71 -25.15
C THR A 125 -11.54 -32.80 -25.66
N HIS A 126 -10.28 -32.47 -25.95
CA HIS A 126 -9.28 -33.44 -26.40
C HIS A 126 -8.97 -34.50 -25.34
N ALA A 127 -8.94 -34.12 -24.07
CA ALA A 127 -8.80 -35.09 -22.97
C ALA A 127 -10.00 -36.05 -22.89
N TRP A 128 -11.21 -35.60 -23.22
CA TRP A 128 -12.38 -36.47 -23.30
C TRP A 128 -12.31 -37.41 -24.51
N GLN A 129 -11.96 -36.90 -25.69
CA GLN A 129 -11.75 -37.73 -26.89
C GLN A 129 -10.67 -38.79 -26.65
N ARG A 130 -9.53 -38.40 -26.06
CA ARG A 130 -8.44 -39.29 -25.68
C ARG A 130 -8.90 -40.43 -24.77
N LYS A 131 -9.78 -40.14 -23.79
CA LYS A 131 -10.36 -41.16 -22.90
C LYS A 131 -11.19 -42.21 -23.63
N GLN A 132 -11.74 -41.89 -24.80
CA GLN A 132 -12.47 -42.87 -25.63
C GLN A 132 -11.52 -43.83 -26.38
N HIS A 133 -10.20 -43.62 -26.29
CA HIS A 133 -9.18 -44.47 -26.93
C HIS A 133 -8.13 -45.00 -25.93
N PRO A 134 -8.52 -45.70 -24.85
CA PRO A 134 -7.62 -46.05 -23.75
C PRO A 134 -6.40 -46.91 -24.16
N GLY A 135 -6.50 -47.68 -25.25
CA GLY A 135 -5.43 -48.56 -25.74
C GLY A 135 -4.33 -47.89 -26.58
N LEU A 136 -4.49 -46.62 -26.97
CA LEU A 136 -3.46 -45.92 -27.76
C LEU A 136 -2.46 -45.21 -26.86
N ALA A 137 -1.21 -45.05 -27.30
CA ALA A 137 -0.27 -44.12 -26.67
C ALA A 137 -0.63 -42.67 -27.04
N LEU A 138 -0.22 -41.69 -26.21
CA LEU A 138 -0.55 -40.28 -26.43
C LEU A 138 -0.04 -39.74 -27.78
N GLU A 139 1.21 -40.04 -28.15
CA GLU A 139 1.78 -39.59 -29.43
C GLU A 139 1.04 -40.19 -30.63
N VAL A 140 0.70 -41.49 -30.54
CA VAL A 140 -0.06 -42.19 -31.59
C VAL A 140 -1.45 -41.60 -31.73
N TRP A 141 -2.10 -41.24 -30.62
CA TRP A 141 -3.40 -40.57 -30.65
C TRP A 141 -3.30 -39.16 -31.25
N LEU A 142 -2.29 -38.37 -30.89
CA LEU A 142 -2.07 -37.02 -31.43
C LEU A 142 -1.81 -37.00 -32.94
N ALA A 143 -1.21 -38.06 -33.49
CA ALA A 143 -0.92 -38.18 -34.93
C ALA A 143 -2.14 -38.58 -35.78
N ARG A 144 -3.29 -38.86 -35.17
CA ARG A 144 -4.48 -39.30 -35.90
C ARG A 144 -5.10 -38.14 -36.70
N PRO A 145 -5.57 -38.39 -37.94
CA PRO A 145 -6.22 -37.35 -38.76
C PRO A 145 -7.47 -36.75 -38.11
N GLU A 146 -8.18 -37.53 -37.27
CA GLU A 146 -9.40 -37.06 -36.60
C GLU A 146 -9.12 -36.08 -35.45
N VAL A 147 -7.87 -35.97 -34.98
CA VAL A 147 -7.48 -35.09 -33.87
C VAL A 147 -7.12 -33.72 -34.42
N VAL A 148 -8.17 -32.95 -34.71
CA VAL A 148 -8.06 -31.59 -35.26
C VAL A 148 -8.03 -30.52 -34.16
N PRO A 149 -7.41 -29.34 -34.42
CA PRO A 149 -7.48 -28.21 -33.51
C PRO A 149 -8.91 -27.68 -33.38
N LEU A 150 -9.22 -27.10 -32.22
CA LEU A 150 -10.53 -26.54 -31.92
C LEU A 150 -10.43 -25.02 -31.80
N SER A 151 -11.50 -24.28 -32.09
CA SER A 151 -11.52 -22.82 -31.92
C SER A 151 -11.36 -22.39 -30.47
N SER A 152 -10.77 -21.22 -30.25
CA SER A 152 -10.69 -20.61 -28.91
C SER A 152 -12.07 -20.25 -28.38
N TYR A 153 -12.23 -20.28 -27.05
CA TYR A 153 -13.40 -19.70 -26.37
C TYR A 153 -13.21 -18.23 -26.01
N GLY A 154 -12.08 -17.63 -26.40
CA GLY A 154 -11.71 -16.27 -26.02
C GLY A 154 -11.06 -16.20 -24.63
N ASP A 155 -11.02 -14.99 -24.09
CA ASP A 155 -10.52 -14.71 -22.75
C ASP A 155 -11.59 -14.95 -21.68
N CYS A 156 -11.14 -15.15 -20.45
CA CYS A 156 -12.02 -15.28 -19.31
C CYS A 156 -12.81 -13.96 -19.10
N ARG A 157 -14.14 -14.07 -18.94
CA ARG A 157 -15.07 -12.94 -18.78
C ARG A 157 -14.86 -12.12 -17.51
N VAL A 158 -14.19 -12.66 -16.50
CA VAL A 158 -13.81 -11.92 -15.28
C VAL A 158 -12.81 -10.81 -15.67
N PRO A 159 -13.12 -9.52 -15.49
CA PRO A 159 -12.29 -8.42 -16.00
C PRO A 159 -10.86 -8.42 -15.44
N ALA A 160 -10.70 -8.79 -14.18
CA ALA A 160 -9.39 -8.89 -13.52
C ALA A 160 -8.58 -10.13 -13.94
N CYS A 161 -9.14 -11.02 -14.76
CA CYS A 161 -8.48 -12.24 -15.18
C CYS A 161 -7.67 -12.04 -16.48
N ILE A 162 -6.57 -12.76 -16.57
CA ILE A 162 -5.68 -12.80 -17.74
C ILE A 162 -5.64 -14.19 -18.40
N ARG A 163 -6.52 -15.10 -17.98
CA ARG A 163 -6.56 -16.49 -18.45
C ARG A 163 -7.52 -16.67 -19.61
N ARG A 164 -7.29 -17.71 -20.42
CA ARG A 164 -8.23 -18.13 -21.47
C ARG A 164 -9.44 -18.84 -20.85
N ALA A 165 -10.57 -18.78 -21.56
CA ALA A 165 -11.76 -19.54 -21.19
C ALA A 165 -11.55 -21.05 -21.46
N ASP A 166 -11.99 -21.91 -20.53
CA ASP A 166 -11.94 -23.38 -20.65
C ASP A 166 -13.22 -23.96 -21.28
N ASP A 167 -14.31 -23.18 -21.32
CA ASP A 167 -15.62 -23.62 -21.82
C ASP A 167 -16.45 -22.47 -22.43
N GLN A 168 -17.62 -22.82 -22.96
CA GLN A 168 -18.58 -21.90 -23.60
C GLN A 168 -19.19 -20.88 -22.64
N VAL A 169 -19.07 -21.06 -21.32
CA VAL A 169 -19.51 -20.05 -20.33
C VAL A 169 -18.57 -18.83 -20.37
N GLY A 170 -17.40 -18.97 -21.01
CA GLY A 170 -16.42 -17.90 -21.15
C GLY A 170 -15.58 -17.73 -19.88
N LEU A 171 -15.51 -18.73 -19.01
CA LEU A 171 -14.71 -18.67 -17.78
C LEU A 171 -13.49 -19.58 -17.85
N CYS A 172 -12.39 -19.13 -17.26
CA CYS A 172 -11.24 -20.01 -17.04
C CYS A 172 -11.60 -21.12 -16.03
N LYS A 173 -10.87 -22.24 -16.06
CA LYS A 173 -11.20 -23.40 -15.21
C LYS A 173 -11.33 -23.08 -13.71
N PRO A 174 -10.43 -22.28 -13.09
CA PRO A 174 -10.60 -21.89 -11.70
C PRO A 174 -11.86 -21.05 -11.45
N HIS A 175 -12.21 -20.10 -12.33
CA HIS A 175 -13.43 -19.31 -12.19
C HIS A 175 -14.69 -20.14 -12.41
N VAL A 176 -14.70 -21.11 -13.33
CA VAL A 176 -15.80 -22.08 -13.44
C VAL A 176 -16.05 -22.81 -12.11
N LYS A 177 -14.97 -23.21 -11.41
CA LYS A 177 -15.10 -23.87 -10.09
C LYS A 177 -15.63 -22.92 -9.02
N GLN A 178 -15.18 -21.67 -9.00
CA GLN A 178 -15.64 -20.67 -8.04
C GLN A 178 -17.10 -20.29 -8.30
N TRP A 179 -17.47 -20.07 -9.55
CA TRP A 179 -18.84 -19.81 -10.00
C TRP A 179 -19.80 -20.92 -9.55
N ARG A 180 -19.50 -22.18 -9.88
CA ARG A 180 -20.32 -23.32 -9.44
C ARG A 180 -20.39 -23.50 -7.92
N LYS A 181 -19.39 -23.01 -7.18
CA LYS A 181 -19.45 -23.01 -5.72
C LYS A 181 -20.39 -21.90 -5.22
N HIS A 182 -20.31 -20.71 -5.82
CA HIS A 182 -21.13 -19.56 -5.47
C HIS A 182 -22.61 -19.82 -5.81
N GLN A 183 -22.90 -20.25 -7.04
CA GLN A 183 -24.24 -20.59 -7.51
C GLN A 183 -24.94 -21.67 -6.65
N ARG A 184 -24.18 -22.60 -6.04
CA ARG A 184 -24.76 -23.58 -5.12
C ARG A 184 -25.20 -22.99 -3.78
N GLY A 185 -24.59 -21.88 -3.37
CA GLY A 185 -24.97 -21.15 -2.16
C GLY A 185 -26.02 -20.07 -2.42
N ASP A 186 -26.05 -19.54 -3.64
CA ASP A 186 -27.01 -18.53 -4.10
C ASP A 186 -27.40 -18.83 -5.57
N PRO A 187 -28.48 -19.60 -5.80
CA PRO A 187 -28.89 -20.01 -7.15
C PRO A 187 -29.34 -18.86 -8.05
N ASP A 188 -29.81 -17.75 -7.46
CA ASP A 188 -30.37 -16.60 -8.19
C ASP A 188 -29.30 -15.57 -8.56
N THR A 189 -28.04 -15.79 -8.19
CA THR A 189 -26.94 -14.90 -8.59
C THR A 189 -26.82 -14.83 -10.11
N ASP A 190 -26.69 -13.61 -10.62
CA ASP A 190 -26.32 -13.33 -12.00
C ASP A 190 -24.81 -13.52 -12.26
N LEU A 191 -24.47 -14.22 -13.34
CA LEU A 191 -23.09 -14.52 -13.72
C LEU A 191 -22.29 -13.24 -14.02
N ASP A 192 -22.90 -12.22 -14.62
CA ASP A 192 -22.20 -11.01 -15.02
C ASP A 192 -21.83 -10.16 -13.80
N THR A 193 -22.76 -10.06 -12.86
CA THR A 193 -22.55 -9.46 -11.55
C THR A 193 -21.47 -10.20 -10.77
N TRP A 194 -21.48 -11.53 -10.78
CA TRP A 194 -20.42 -12.31 -10.16
C TRP A 194 -19.06 -12.08 -10.84
N CYS A 195 -19.01 -11.99 -12.17
CA CYS A 195 -17.77 -11.74 -12.92
C CYS A 195 -17.16 -10.39 -12.57
N ARG A 196 -17.97 -9.32 -12.46
CA ARG A 196 -17.51 -7.97 -12.10
C ARG A 196 -16.81 -7.93 -10.74
N HIS A 197 -17.26 -8.74 -9.80
CA HIS A 197 -16.73 -8.78 -8.43
C HIS A 197 -15.75 -9.92 -8.19
N SER A 198 -15.43 -10.72 -9.21
CA SER A 198 -14.56 -11.88 -9.08
C SER A 198 -13.08 -11.49 -9.08
N MET A 199 -12.33 -12.10 -8.16
CA MET A 199 -10.90 -11.82 -7.99
C MET A 199 -10.04 -12.48 -9.07
N PRO A 200 -8.87 -11.92 -9.40
CA PRO A 200 -7.89 -12.59 -10.23
C PRO A 200 -7.46 -13.91 -9.60
N VAL A 201 -7.18 -14.91 -10.44
CA VAL A 201 -6.64 -16.19 -9.98
C VAL A 201 -5.13 -16.09 -9.94
N ALA A 202 -4.53 -16.37 -8.78
CA ALA A 202 -3.08 -16.34 -8.63
C ALA A 202 -2.36 -17.29 -9.62
N LEU A 203 -1.29 -16.78 -10.22
CA LEU A 203 -0.47 -17.45 -11.24
C LEU A 203 1.00 -17.45 -10.81
N GLY A 204 1.40 -18.39 -9.95
CA GLY A 204 2.82 -18.56 -9.59
C GLY A 204 3.48 -17.29 -9.01
N HIS A 205 4.44 -16.72 -9.72
CA HIS A 205 5.15 -15.47 -9.36
C HIS A 205 4.52 -14.21 -9.97
N VAL A 206 3.60 -14.36 -10.92
CA VAL A 206 2.90 -13.26 -11.59
C VAL A 206 2.01 -12.51 -10.60
N VAL A 207 1.97 -11.19 -10.70
CA VAL A 207 1.04 -10.31 -9.99
C VAL A 207 0.16 -9.62 -11.02
N VAL A 208 -1.15 -9.84 -10.94
CA VAL A 208 -2.12 -9.25 -11.88
C VAL A 208 -2.71 -8.02 -11.23
N LEU A 209 -2.45 -6.84 -11.78
CA LEU A 209 -3.06 -5.56 -11.36
C LEU A 209 -4.29 -5.21 -12.19
N LYS A 210 -4.51 -5.91 -13.32
CA LYS A 210 -5.68 -5.78 -14.19
C LYS A 210 -6.98 -5.76 -13.39
N GLY A 211 -7.85 -4.80 -13.71
CA GLY A 211 -9.14 -4.62 -13.07
C GLY A 211 -9.11 -3.81 -11.78
N LEU A 212 -7.94 -3.38 -11.31
CA LEU A 212 -7.83 -2.29 -10.33
C LEU A 212 -7.93 -0.93 -11.05
N PRO A 213 -8.43 0.13 -10.38
CA PRO A 213 -8.37 1.49 -10.91
C PRO A 213 -6.94 1.91 -11.26
N GLU A 214 -6.77 2.72 -12.31
CA GLU A 214 -5.43 3.15 -12.78
C GLU A 214 -4.62 3.82 -11.66
N GLN A 215 -5.28 4.57 -10.79
CA GLN A 215 -4.66 5.20 -9.63
C GLN A 215 -4.05 4.16 -8.67
N VAL A 216 -4.81 3.12 -8.31
CA VAL A 216 -4.30 2.03 -7.44
C VAL A 216 -3.12 1.32 -8.11
N GLN A 217 -3.18 1.08 -9.42
CA GLN A 217 -2.07 0.46 -10.14
C GLN A 217 -0.81 1.34 -10.08
N ALA A 218 -0.93 2.63 -10.40
CA ALA A 218 0.18 3.59 -10.38
C ALA A 218 0.78 3.73 -8.97
N GLU A 219 -0.05 3.83 -7.93
CA GLU A 219 0.39 3.90 -6.54
C GLU A 219 1.14 2.62 -6.11
N LEU A 220 0.62 1.44 -6.45
CA LEU A 220 1.32 0.18 -6.18
C LEU A 220 2.69 0.15 -6.87
N LEU A 221 2.76 0.54 -8.14
CA LEU A 221 4.01 0.55 -8.90
C LEU A 221 5.02 1.56 -8.31
N VAL A 222 4.60 2.77 -7.96
CA VAL A 222 5.48 3.79 -7.36
C VAL A 222 5.98 3.32 -6.00
N GLY A 223 5.10 2.77 -5.16
CA GLY A 223 5.50 2.23 -3.86
C GLY A 223 6.48 1.06 -3.98
N LEU A 224 6.27 0.15 -4.94
CA LEU A 224 7.20 -0.94 -5.22
C LEU A 224 8.55 -0.43 -5.73
N GLN A 225 8.57 0.59 -6.60
CA GLN A 225 9.78 1.23 -7.08
C GLN A 225 10.59 1.80 -5.92
N ARG A 226 9.97 2.61 -5.06
CA ARG A 226 10.64 3.23 -3.91
C ARG A 226 11.20 2.22 -2.93
N ARG A 227 10.45 1.15 -2.65
CA ARG A 227 10.94 0.04 -1.83
C ARG A 227 12.13 -0.67 -2.46
N THR A 228 12.09 -0.86 -3.78
CA THR A 228 13.19 -1.47 -4.53
C THR A 228 14.45 -0.59 -4.48
N ASP A 229 14.29 0.73 -4.60
CA ASP A 229 15.38 1.70 -4.46
C ASP A 229 16.01 1.68 -3.07
N ALA A 230 15.18 1.49 -2.04
CA ALA A 230 15.61 1.33 -0.66
C ALA A 230 16.23 -0.06 -0.36
N GLY A 231 16.38 -0.93 -1.36
CA GLY A 231 16.92 -2.28 -1.19
C GLY A 231 15.99 -3.23 -0.41
N LEU A 232 14.70 -2.89 -0.31
CA LEU A 232 13.74 -3.66 0.49
C LEU A 232 13.08 -4.74 -0.37
N ARG A 233 13.32 -6.00 0.01
CA ARG A 233 12.69 -7.16 -0.62
C ARG A 233 11.16 -7.11 -0.47
N THR A 234 10.46 -7.39 -1.56
CA THR A 234 9.00 -7.44 -1.61
C THR A 234 8.54 -8.69 -2.37
N LEU A 235 7.94 -9.64 -1.64
CA LEU A 235 7.54 -10.92 -2.21
C LEU A 235 6.25 -10.78 -3.05
N PRO A 236 6.18 -11.38 -4.26
CA PRO A 236 4.97 -11.38 -5.08
C PRO A 236 3.74 -11.96 -4.38
N THR A 237 3.94 -12.91 -3.45
CA THR A 237 2.85 -13.48 -2.62
C THR A 237 2.21 -12.46 -1.68
N THR A 238 2.96 -11.45 -1.25
CA THR A 238 2.49 -10.35 -0.38
C THR A 238 1.84 -9.26 -1.22
N ILE A 239 2.41 -8.93 -2.38
CA ILE A 239 1.78 -7.99 -3.33
C ILE A 239 0.42 -8.52 -3.78
N ARG A 240 0.33 -9.79 -4.21
CA ARG A 240 -0.95 -10.41 -4.59
C ARG A 240 -2.00 -10.40 -3.49
N TYR A 241 -1.58 -10.54 -2.24
CA TYR A 241 -2.51 -10.45 -1.11
C TYR A 241 -3.08 -9.03 -1.00
N LEU A 242 -2.24 -8.00 -1.12
CA LEU A 242 -2.70 -6.61 -1.12
C LEU A 242 -3.59 -6.28 -2.32
N VAL A 243 -3.27 -6.78 -3.52
CA VAL A 243 -4.11 -6.65 -4.71
C VAL A 243 -5.49 -7.29 -4.47
N LYS A 244 -5.53 -8.49 -3.89
CA LYS A 244 -6.79 -9.15 -3.54
C LYS A 244 -7.58 -8.31 -2.53
N LEU A 245 -6.91 -7.71 -1.55
CA LEU A 245 -7.53 -6.84 -0.56
C LEU A 245 -8.10 -5.57 -1.23
N ALA A 246 -7.33 -4.93 -2.10
CA ALA A 246 -7.75 -3.75 -2.86
C ALA A 246 -9.01 -4.01 -3.67
N HIS A 247 -9.06 -5.13 -4.41
CA HIS A 247 -10.26 -5.52 -5.13
C HIS A 247 -11.44 -5.83 -4.20
N ALA A 248 -11.20 -6.54 -3.09
CA ALA A 248 -12.27 -6.90 -2.15
C ALA A 248 -12.91 -5.68 -1.49
N HIS A 249 -12.13 -4.62 -1.24
CA HIS A 249 -12.59 -3.36 -0.70
C HIS A 249 -13.00 -2.34 -1.77
N GLN A 250 -12.85 -2.66 -3.06
CA GLN A 250 -13.15 -1.79 -4.20
C GLN A 250 -12.54 -0.39 -4.07
N VAL A 251 -11.28 -0.33 -3.62
CA VAL A 251 -10.63 0.94 -3.30
C VAL A 251 -10.32 1.76 -4.55
N GLY A 252 -10.47 3.08 -4.45
CA GLY A 252 -10.06 4.04 -5.49
C GLY A 252 -8.58 4.39 -5.37
N SER A 253 -8.01 4.23 -4.17
CA SER A 253 -6.61 4.43 -3.85
C SER A 253 -6.10 3.39 -2.85
N VAL A 254 -4.81 3.06 -2.90
CA VAL A 254 -4.10 2.29 -1.88
C VAL A 254 -4.24 2.94 -0.50
N PHE A 255 -4.41 4.27 -0.43
CA PHE A 255 -4.64 4.99 0.83
C PHE A 255 -5.93 4.58 1.54
N ASP A 256 -6.95 4.13 0.81
CA ASP A 256 -8.21 3.66 1.40
C ASP A 256 -8.00 2.37 2.24
N LEU A 257 -6.93 1.62 1.97
CA LEU A 257 -6.55 0.46 2.77
C LEU A 257 -5.90 0.82 4.11
N ALA A 258 -5.56 2.09 4.36
CA ALA A 258 -4.98 2.52 5.64
C ALA A 258 -5.92 2.29 6.83
N GLY A 259 -7.24 2.24 6.57
CA GLY A 259 -8.27 1.95 7.58
C GLY A 259 -8.38 0.47 7.97
N VAL A 260 -7.73 -0.45 7.25
CA VAL A 260 -7.80 -1.89 7.57
C VAL A 260 -7.07 -2.16 8.89
N ARG A 261 -7.80 -2.72 9.87
CA ARG A 261 -7.25 -3.03 11.20
C ARG A 261 -6.12 -4.06 11.07
N SER A 262 -5.09 -3.91 11.91
CA SER A 262 -3.94 -4.83 11.92
C SER A 262 -4.32 -6.28 12.25
N SER A 263 -5.46 -6.50 12.91
CA SER A 263 -6.02 -7.83 13.20
C SER A 263 -6.63 -8.51 11.97
N ASP A 264 -7.07 -7.73 11.00
CA ASP A 264 -7.88 -8.19 9.86
C ASP A 264 -7.01 -8.41 8.60
N ILE A 265 -5.73 -8.11 8.70
CA ILE A 265 -4.74 -8.23 7.63
C ILE A 265 -3.61 -9.17 8.03
N ARG A 266 -3.12 -9.95 7.07
CA ARG A 266 -1.91 -10.78 7.26
C ARG A 266 -0.73 -9.90 7.68
N HIS A 267 0.01 -10.30 8.72
CA HIS A 267 1.03 -9.47 9.35
C HIS A 267 2.06 -8.86 8.36
N ASP A 268 2.67 -9.68 7.51
CA ASP A 268 3.63 -9.25 6.49
C ASP A 268 3.00 -8.33 5.42
N ALA A 269 1.74 -8.56 5.05
CA ALA A 269 0.99 -7.69 4.16
C ALA A 269 0.69 -6.33 4.82
N GLY A 270 0.36 -6.31 6.11
CA GLY A 270 0.20 -5.07 6.87
C GLY A 270 1.51 -4.28 7.00
N VAL A 271 2.65 -4.97 7.18
CA VAL A 271 3.98 -4.33 7.15
C VAL A 271 4.27 -3.74 5.78
N LEU A 272 4.01 -4.50 4.70
CA LEU A 272 4.18 -4.01 3.33
C LEU A 272 3.29 -2.79 3.06
N LEU A 273 2.00 -2.84 3.42
CA LEU A 273 1.06 -1.75 3.22
C LEU A 273 1.52 -0.47 3.92
N ARG A 274 1.90 -0.53 5.20
CA ARG A 274 2.42 0.65 5.92
C ARG A 274 3.66 1.23 5.26
N SER A 275 4.56 0.38 4.77
CA SER A 275 5.74 0.84 4.03
C SER A 275 5.35 1.48 2.69
N LEU A 276 4.43 0.89 1.92
CA LEU A 276 3.95 1.48 0.66
C LEU A 276 3.31 2.86 0.89
N LEU A 277 2.44 2.98 1.90
CA LEU A 277 1.80 4.25 2.26
C LEU A 277 2.83 5.31 2.67
N SER A 278 3.86 4.92 3.41
CA SER A 278 4.99 5.78 3.77
C SER A 278 5.73 6.29 2.53
N GLU A 279 6.15 5.38 1.65
CA GLU A 279 6.88 5.73 0.42
C GLU A 279 6.04 6.61 -0.52
N LEU A 280 4.74 6.30 -0.64
CA LEU A 280 3.83 7.08 -1.48
C LEU A 280 3.64 8.50 -0.95
N ARG A 281 3.53 8.69 0.37
CA ARG A 281 3.45 10.03 0.98
C ARG A 281 4.70 10.85 0.68
N CYS A 282 5.88 10.26 0.83
CA CYS A 282 7.14 10.93 0.50
C CYS A 282 7.31 11.17 -1.00
N ALA A 283 6.67 10.38 -1.86
CA ALA A 283 6.76 10.53 -3.31
C ALA A 283 5.78 11.57 -3.86
N THR A 284 4.65 11.81 -3.18
CA THR A 284 3.54 12.67 -3.63
C THR A 284 3.37 13.96 -2.81
N SER A 285 4.22 14.15 -1.80
CA SER A 285 4.21 15.33 -0.94
C SER A 285 5.64 15.76 -0.64
N ASP A 286 5.78 17.00 -0.19
CA ASP A 286 7.03 17.58 0.30
C ASP A 286 6.75 18.39 1.58
N PRO A 287 7.77 18.80 2.35
CA PRO A 287 7.56 19.52 3.60
C PRO A 287 6.75 20.82 3.47
N GLU A 288 6.78 21.51 2.33
CA GLU A 288 5.97 22.73 2.13
C GLU A 288 4.50 22.38 1.88
N ARG A 289 4.24 21.45 0.96
CA ARG A 289 2.89 20.94 0.67
C ARG A 289 2.25 20.28 1.88
N GLU A 290 3.03 19.57 2.69
CA GLU A 290 2.55 18.93 3.90
C GLU A 290 2.20 19.97 4.97
N ARG A 291 3.00 21.04 5.11
CA ARG A 291 2.72 22.14 6.03
C ARG A 291 1.44 22.89 5.73
N ALA A 292 1.03 22.96 4.47
CA ALA A 292 -0.24 23.56 4.08
C ALA A 292 -1.46 22.80 4.65
N LYS A 293 -1.36 21.49 4.86
CA LYS A 293 -2.46 20.64 5.38
C LYS A 293 -2.69 20.84 6.88
N ASP A 294 -3.84 20.40 7.37
CA ASP A 294 -4.16 20.39 8.80
C ASP A 294 -3.89 19.06 9.49
N ILE A 295 -3.58 18.02 8.73
CA ILE A 295 -3.07 16.75 9.24
C ILE A 295 -1.74 16.49 8.54
N TRP A 296 -0.66 16.56 9.31
CA TRP A 296 0.69 16.34 8.79
C TRP A 296 1.07 14.88 8.92
N GLN A 297 1.43 14.27 7.80
CA GLN A 297 2.08 12.99 7.75
C GLN A 297 3.57 13.18 8.04
N LEU A 298 3.98 12.85 9.28
CA LEU A 298 5.34 13.12 9.76
C LEU A 298 6.43 12.42 8.96
N VAL A 299 6.05 11.37 8.22
CA VAL A 299 6.97 10.61 7.38
C VAL A 299 7.61 11.45 6.28
N VAL A 300 6.90 12.48 5.79
CA VAL A 300 7.42 13.48 4.83
C VAL A 300 8.57 14.29 5.44
N PHE A 301 8.58 14.45 6.76
CA PHE A 301 9.64 15.11 7.54
C PHE A 301 10.68 14.11 8.08
N GLY A 302 10.63 12.84 7.65
CA GLY A 302 11.52 11.79 8.14
C GLY A 302 11.22 11.28 9.55
N LEU A 303 10.02 11.57 10.09
CA LEU A 303 9.61 11.21 11.44
C LEU A 303 8.40 10.26 11.42
N PRO A 304 8.21 9.41 12.45
CA PRO A 304 7.05 8.51 12.50
C PRO A 304 5.79 9.22 13.03
N GLY A 305 4.63 8.84 12.48
CA GLY A 305 3.30 9.21 12.99
C GLY A 305 2.65 10.38 12.25
N THR A 306 1.73 11.05 12.94
CA THR A 306 0.99 12.22 12.43
C THR A 306 0.93 13.34 13.47
N LEU A 307 0.73 14.57 13.00
CA LEU A 307 0.24 15.69 13.80
C LEU A 307 -1.12 16.11 13.24
N ASP A 308 -2.08 16.33 14.13
CA ASP A 308 -3.45 16.68 13.76
C ASP A 308 -3.81 18.00 14.42
N PHE A 309 -4.03 19.02 13.58
CA PHE A 309 -4.39 20.37 14.00
C PHE A 309 -5.89 20.65 13.88
N THR A 310 -6.71 19.68 13.42
CA THR A 310 -8.15 19.92 13.15
C THR A 310 -8.95 20.14 14.42
N GLY A 311 -8.42 19.73 15.58
CA GLY A 311 -9.03 20.01 16.89
C GLY A 311 -9.00 21.48 17.30
N ILE A 312 -8.21 22.32 16.64
CA ILE A 312 -8.10 23.76 16.94
C ILE A 312 -9.07 24.52 16.03
N SER A 313 -10.15 25.08 16.59
CA SER A 313 -11.21 25.75 15.84
C SER A 313 -10.79 27.12 15.28
N GLN A 314 -9.99 27.89 16.01
CA GLN A 314 -9.60 29.24 15.60
C GLN A 314 -8.49 29.18 14.54
N GLU A 315 -8.71 29.79 13.37
CA GLU A 315 -7.80 29.73 12.22
C GLU A 315 -6.44 30.35 12.51
N TRP A 316 -6.41 31.53 13.16
CA TRP A 316 -5.16 32.20 13.55
C TRP A 316 -4.33 31.33 14.50
N LEU A 317 -4.99 30.65 15.45
CA LEU A 317 -4.32 29.80 16.43
C LEU A 317 -3.78 28.54 15.77
N ARG A 318 -4.57 27.94 14.87
CA ARG A 318 -4.16 26.79 14.06
C ARG A 318 -2.94 27.12 13.20
N ALA A 319 -2.96 28.26 12.50
CA ALA A 319 -1.85 28.73 11.68
C ALA A 319 -0.58 28.98 12.51
N ALA A 320 -0.72 29.66 13.66
CA ALA A 320 0.40 29.93 14.56
C ALA A 320 1.04 28.64 15.11
N ILE A 321 0.23 27.65 15.51
CA ILE A 321 0.73 26.38 16.04
C ILE A 321 1.34 25.51 14.93
N LYS A 322 0.81 25.56 13.71
CA LYS A 322 1.45 24.94 12.54
C LYS A 322 2.83 25.53 12.32
N GLN A 323 2.98 26.86 12.33
CA GLN A 323 4.28 27.49 12.15
C GLN A 323 5.26 27.16 13.30
N TRP A 324 4.80 27.22 14.56
CA TRP A 324 5.60 26.77 15.72
C TRP A 324 6.05 25.31 15.56
N ALA A 325 5.16 24.39 15.16
CA ALA A 325 5.48 22.99 14.98
C ALA A 325 6.52 22.76 13.86
N ALA A 326 6.49 23.57 12.79
CA ALA A 326 7.48 23.52 11.73
C ALA A 326 8.91 23.84 12.22
N GLU A 327 9.03 24.76 13.19
CA GLU A 327 10.30 25.15 13.79
C GLU A 327 10.74 24.19 14.90
N ASP A 328 9.79 23.62 15.65
CA ASP A 328 10.04 22.68 16.75
C ASP A 328 10.47 21.28 16.26
N LEU A 329 9.85 20.76 15.20
CA LEU A 329 10.09 19.41 14.71
C LEU A 329 11.56 19.12 14.34
N PRO A 330 12.29 20.00 13.62
CA PRO A 330 13.70 19.78 13.29
C PRO A 330 14.65 19.72 14.50
N LEU A 331 14.23 20.19 15.67
CA LEU A 331 15.05 20.17 16.90
C LEU A 331 15.04 18.80 17.59
N HIS A 332 14.12 17.91 17.20
CA HIS A 332 13.91 16.63 17.88
C HIS A 332 14.38 15.44 17.03
N ARG A 333 14.87 14.38 17.67
CA ARG A 333 15.35 13.15 17.02
C ARG A 333 14.84 11.91 17.74
N GLY A 334 14.74 10.79 17.00
CA GLY A 334 14.38 9.48 17.55
C GLY A 334 12.88 9.15 17.50
N ARG A 335 12.50 8.00 18.08
CA ARG A 335 11.13 7.43 17.95
C ARG A 335 10.02 8.30 18.54
N GLN A 336 10.36 9.17 19.48
CA GLN A 336 9.41 10.08 20.15
C GLN A 336 9.64 11.54 19.78
N ALA A 337 10.31 11.81 18.65
CA ALA A 337 10.66 13.18 18.25
C ALA A 337 9.46 14.12 18.23
N ALA A 338 8.31 13.66 17.74
CA ALA A 338 7.08 14.45 17.67
C ALA A 338 6.17 14.33 18.92
N ALA A 339 6.62 13.69 20.00
CA ALA A 339 5.81 13.57 21.21
C ALA A 339 5.58 14.93 21.88
N THR A 340 6.62 15.77 21.96
CA THR A 340 6.50 17.13 22.47
C THR A 340 5.49 17.94 21.66
N SER A 341 5.63 17.94 20.33
CA SER A 341 4.75 18.70 19.44
C SER A 341 3.30 18.20 19.52
N ARG A 342 3.06 16.88 19.57
CA ARG A 342 1.71 16.31 19.79
C ARG A 342 1.09 16.75 21.10
N ASP A 343 1.83 16.65 22.19
CA ASP A 343 1.30 17.02 23.49
C ASP A 343 1.02 18.54 23.58
N THR A 344 1.83 19.37 22.93
CA THR A 344 1.59 20.82 22.84
C THR A 344 0.35 21.13 21.99
N ILE A 345 0.17 20.46 20.84
CA ILE A 345 -1.05 20.58 20.03
C ILE A 345 -2.27 20.15 20.84
N ASN A 346 -2.23 19.01 21.54
CA ASN A 346 -3.33 18.56 22.40
C ASN A 346 -3.65 19.57 23.52
N ALA A 347 -2.63 20.22 24.10
CA ALA A 347 -2.83 21.27 25.09
C ALA A 347 -3.47 22.53 24.48
N ALA A 348 -3.08 22.88 23.26
CA ALA A 348 -3.66 23.98 22.51
C ALA A 348 -5.10 23.70 22.05
N THR A 349 -5.43 22.47 21.66
CA THR A 349 -6.81 22.02 21.40
C THR A 349 -7.70 22.29 22.60
N ARG A 350 -7.24 21.98 23.82
CA ARG A 350 -8.01 22.28 25.05
C ARG A 350 -8.18 23.78 25.30
N LEU A 351 -7.18 24.60 24.95
CA LEU A 351 -7.31 26.05 25.01
C LEU A 351 -8.33 26.54 23.98
N SER A 352 -8.25 26.05 22.75
CA SER A 352 -9.17 26.35 21.65
C SER A 352 -10.62 26.02 22.03
N GLU A 353 -10.86 24.83 22.60
CA GLU A 353 -12.17 24.43 23.13
C GLU A 353 -12.69 25.39 24.21
N SER A 354 -11.79 25.88 25.09
CA SER A 354 -12.17 26.84 26.12
C SER A 354 -12.59 28.17 25.51
N LEU A 355 -11.78 28.72 24.58
CA LEU A 355 -12.07 29.98 23.89
C LEU A 355 -13.39 29.91 23.12
N GLN A 356 -13.62 28.79 22.43
CA GLN A 356 -14.84 28.54 21.67
C GLN A 356 -16.10 28.61 22.56
N LEU A 357 -16.00 28.13 23.80
CA LEU A 357 -17.14 28.00 24.71
C LEU A 357 -17.33 29.19 25.65
N SER A 358 -16.28 29.94 25.96
CA SER A 358 -16.35 31.02 26.95
C SER A 358 -16.52 32.41 26.36
N ARG A 359 -16.28 32.60 25.07
CA ARG A 359 -16.33 33.90 24.40
C ARG A 359 -17.43 33.94 23.35
N ASP A 360 -18.04 35.12 23.20
CA ASP A 360 -19.08 35.38 22.19
C ASP A 360 -18.52 35.34 20.76
N ASP A 361 -17.28 35.81 20.56
CA ASP A 361 -16.56 35.73 19.30
C ASP A 361 -15.92 34.36 19.05
N HIS A 362 -16.15 33.39 19.94
CA HIS A 362 -15.54 32.06 19.91
C HIS A 362 -14.00 32.06 19.86
N GLY A 363 -13.35 33.16 20.26
CA GLY A 363 -11.90 33.35 20.18
C GLY A 363 -11.36 33.62 18.77
N VAL A 364 -12.22 33.99 17.81
CA VAL A 364 -11.80 34.28 16.43
C VAL A 364 -10.87 35.49 16.34
N ASP A 365 -11.08 36.51 17.19
CA ASP A 365 -10.22 37.69 17.21
C ASP A 365 -9.09 37.56 18.25
N ALA A 366 -7.86 37.43 17.76
CA ALA A 366 -6.68 37.30 18.60
C ALA A 366 -6.33 38.60 19.36
N ALA A 367 -6.74 39.77 18.85
CA ALA A 367 -6.35 41.08 19.40
C ALA A 367 -7.01 41.37 20.75
N VAL A 368 -8.16 40.75 21.02
CA VAL A 368 -8.97 40.94 22.23
C VAL A 368 -8.78 39.83 23.26
N LEU A 369 -7.83 38.92 23.03
CA LEU A 369 -7.45 37.89 24.00
C LEU A 369 -6.69 38.52 25.16
N GLY A 370 -7.14 38.19 26.37
CA GLY A 370 -6.62 38.78 27.59
C GLY A 370 -6.46 37.81 28.73
N ARG A 371 -6.12 38.37 29.89
CA ARG A 371 -5.94 37.61 31.13
C ARG A 371 -7.20 36.86 31.54
N ALA A 372 -8.39 37.43 31.28
CA ALA A 372 -9.67 36.83 31.62
C ALA A 372 -9.87 35.46 30.94
N ASP A 373 -9.48 35.34 29.67
CA ASP A 373 -9.60 34.08 28.92
C ASP A 373 -8.72 32.98 29.52
N ILE A 374 -7.49 33.34 29.93
CA ILE A 374 -6.58 32.41 30.59
C ILE A 374 -7.13 31.98 31.95
N VAL A 375 -7.70 32.90 32.73
CA VAL A 375 -8.36 32.57 34.01
C VAL A 375 -9.50 31.58 33.76
N THR A 376 -10.37 31.84 32.79
CA THR A 376 -11.47 30.95 32.44
C THR A 376 -10.97 29.57 32.01
N PHE A 377 -9.93 29.50 31.19
CA PHE A 377 -9.29 28.24 30.80
C PHE A 377 -8.74 27.47 32.01
N THR A 378 -8.03 28.13 32.91
CA THR A 378 -7.49 27.48 34.12
C THR A 378 -8.60 26.98 35.06
N ASN A 379 -9.69 27.74 35.21
CA ASN A 379 -10.86 27.36 35.98
C ASN A 379 -11.55 26.12 35.38
N ARG A 380 -11.68 26.08 34.04
CA ARG A 380 -12.22 24.94 33.31
C ARG A 380 -11.38 23.67 33.51
N LEU A 381 -10.06 23.78 33.41
CA LEU A 381 -9.17 22.64 33.70
C LEU A 381 -9.27 22.17 35.15
N ALA A 382 -9.40 23.10 36.12
CA ALA A 382 -9.62 22.75 37.52
C ALA A 382 -10.97 22.04 37.74
N TYR A 383 -12.02 22.46 37.04
CA TYR A 383 -13.30 21.77 37.02
C TYR A 383 -13.16 20.35 36.48
N HIS A 384 -12.54 20.15 35.31
CA HIS A 384 -12.31 18.81 34.74
C HIS A 384 -11.50 17.88 35.65
N ARG A 385 -10.54 18.42 36.42
CA ARG A 385 -9.83 17.63 37.44
C ARG A 385 -10.78 17.21 38.56
N ARG A 386 -11.57 18.15 39.10
CA ARG A 386 -12.52 17.87 40.20
C ARG A 386 -13.58 16.84 39.80
N THR A 387 -14.02 16.85 38.54
CA THR A 387 -15.00 15.89 38.01
C THR A 387 -14.37 14.57 37.55
N GLY A 388 -13.06 14.37 37.75
CA GLY A 388 -12.37 13.14 37.37
C GLY A 388 -12.16 12.95 35.86
N THR A 389 -12.46 13.96 35.04
CA THR A 389 -12.27 13.91 33.58
C THR A 389 -10.79 13.93 33.19
N ILE A 390 -9.93 14.59 33.99
CA ILE A 390 -8.48 14.61 33.82
C ILE A 390 -7.75 14.40 35.14
N SER A 391 -6.53 13.85 35.08
CA SER A 391 -5.67 13.72 36.26
C SER A 391 -4.95 15.03 36.60
N GLU A 392 -4.48 15.15 37.85
CA GLU A 392 -3.65 16.29 38.29
C GLU A 392 -2.39 16.47 37.43
N LYS A 393 -1.70 15.36 37.11
CA LYS A 393 -0.55 15.36 36.21
C LYS A 393 -0.92 15.93 34.83
N THR A 394 -2.07 15.55 34.28
CA THR A 394 -2.55 16.04 32.98
C THR A 394 -2.85 17.54 33.03
N GLN A 395 -3.48 18.01 34.10
CA GLN A 395 -3.74 19.44 34.32
C GLN A 395 -2.44 20.24 34.35
N LEU A 396 -1.47 19.84 35.18
CA LEU A 396 -0.19 20.54 35.33
C LEU A 396 0.60 20.57 34.01
N ASN A 397 0.65 19.44 33.30
CA ASN A 397 1.34 19.36 32.01
C ASN A 397 0.66 20.24 30.96
N THR A 398 -0.67 20.26 30.92
CA THR A 398 -1.43 21.12 29.99
C THR A 398 -1.14 22.59 30.24
N LEU A 399 -1.19 23.03 31.51
CA LEU A 399 -0.92 24.43 31.88
C LEU A 399 0.52 24.85 31.52
N ARG A 400 1.51 24.00 31.82
CA ARG A 400 2.92 24.27 31.46
C ARG A 400 3.13 24.37 29.96
N ARG A 401 2.49 23.49 29.18
CA ARG A 401 2.59 23.49 27.72
C ARG A 401 1.93 24.72 27.10
N VAL A 402 0.72 25.08 27.54
CA VAL A 402 0.05 26.30 27.06
C VAL A 402 0.86 27.54 27.41
N ARG A 403 1.39 27.64 28.64
CA ARG A 403 2.25 28.76 29.02
C ARG A 403 3.46 28.88 28.09
N ARG A 404 4.22 27.79 27.91
CA ARG A 404 5.40 27.76 27.06
C ARG A 404 5.06 28.08 25.61
N LEU A 405 3.98 27.50 25.08
CA LEU A 405 3.50 27.79 23.73
C LEU A 405 3.20 29.28 23.55
N LEU A 406 2.49 29.92 24.49
CA LEU A 406 2.19 31.35 24.39
C LEU A 406 3.46 32.23 24.49
N GLU A 407 4.45 31.81 25.28
CA GLU A 407 5.77 32.45 25.34
C GLU A 407 6.51 32.30 24.00
N ASP A 408 6.51 31.10 23.41
CA ASP A 408 7.13 30.81 22.10
C ASP A 408 6.44 31.61 20.97
N LEU A 409 5.10 31.63 20.93
CA LEU A 409 4.33 32.39 19.93
C LEU A 409 4.59 33.89 20.00
N ARG A 410 4.84 34.44 21.20
CA ARG A 410 5.29 35.83 21.36
C ARG A 410 6.69 36.04 20.83
N ALA A 411 7.62 35.14 21.15
CA ALA A 411 9.00 35.22 20.69
C ALA A 411 9.09 35.16 19.15
N LEU A 412 8.19 34.42 18.50
CA LEU A 412 8.09 34.31 17.05
C LEU A 412 7.33 35.47 16.38
N GLY A 413 6.92 36.49 17.14
CA GLY A 413 6.22 37.66 16.61
C GLY A 413 4.78 37.41 16.15
N MET A 414 4.20 36.24 16.47
CA MET A 414 2.87 35.82 15.99
C MET A 414 1.69 36.41 16.78
N THR A 415 1.98 37.25 17.77
CA THR A 415 0.96 37.88 18.64
C THR A 415 0.99 39.41 18.57
N GLY A 416 1.72 39.97 17.59
CA GLY A 416 1.77 41.41 17.35
C GLY A 416 0.49 41.90 16.65
N HIS A 417 -0.13 42.95 17.20
CA HIS A 417 -1.17 43.70 16.51
C HIS A 417 -0.69 44.14 15.11
N GLY A 418 -1.42 43.72 14.07
CA GLY A 418 -1.37 44.37 12.76
C GLY A 418 -0.51 43.75 11.66
N ASN A 419 -0.25 42.43 11.62
CA ASN A 419 0.28 41.81 10.41
C ASN A 419 -0.64 40.72 9.83
N PRO A 420 -1.08 40.84 8.56
CA PRO A 420 -1.63 39.70 7.83
C PRO A 420 -0.54 38.62 7.65
N PRO A 421 -0.91 37.34 7.41
CA PRO A 421 0.07 36.29 7.22
C PRO A 421 1.02 36.64 6.06
N PRO A 422 2.34 36.37 6.17
CA PRO A 422 3.26 36.60 5.08
C PRO A 422 2.86 35.69 3.92
N VAL A 423 2.34 36.31 2.86
CA VAL A 423 2.20 35.69 1.55
C VAL A 423 3.62 35.33 1.10
N CYS A 424 3.87 34.04 0.92
CA CYS A 424 5.12 33.54 0.35
C CYS A 424 5.36 34.21 -1.01
N LEU A 425 6.31 35.15 -1.08
CA LEU A 425 6.84 35.66 -2.33
C LEU A 425 8.17 34.98 -2.63
N GLY A 426 8.26 34.55 -3.88
CA GLY A 426 9.24 33.62 -4.39
C GLY A 426 10.68 34.10 -4.30
N SER A 427 11.53 33.09 -4.25
CA SER A 427 12.98 33.14 -4.24
C SER A 427 13.52 33.98 -5.40
N SER A 428 14.41 34.91 -5.09
CA SER A 428 15.48 35.32 -6.01
C SER A 428 16.79 35.53 -5.24
N PRO A 429 17.95 35.28 -5.88
CA PRO A 429 19.13 34.78 -5.21
C PRO A 429 20.21 35.87 -5.06
N CYS A 430 20.87 35.90 -3.91
CA CYS A 430 22.13 36.60 -3.68
C CYS A 430 22.85 35.89 -2.53
N ALA A 431 24.16 35.77 -2.45
CA ALA A 431 25.27 35.95 -3.38
C ALA A 431 26.47 35.24 -2.70
N ALA A 432 27.41 34.75 -3.50
CA ALA A 432 28.58 34.02 -3.03
C ALA A 432 29.47 34.86 -2.10
N VAL A 433 29.90 34.27 -0.98
CA VAL A 433 31.09 34.71 -0.26
C VAL A 433 32.11 33.59 -0.32
N THR A 434 33.19 33.87 -1.06
CA THR A 434 34.41 33.08 -1.14
C THR A 434 35.23 33.23 0.14
N SER A 435 35.72 32.13 0.70
CA SER A 435 36.97 32.14 1.44
C SER A 435 37.80 30.89 1.15
N HIS A 436 39.06 31.13 0.82
CA HIS A 436 40.08 30.14 0.49
C HIS A 436 40.64 29.47 1.75
N GLY A 437 41.00 28.19 1.66
CA GLY A 437 41.84 27.51 2.66
C GLY A 437 42.09 26.04 2.32
N LYS A 438 43.27 25.74 1.76
CA LYS A 438 43.88 24.42 1.48
C LYS A 438 43.93 23.56 2.78
N THR A 439 43.95 22.22 2.84
CA THR A 439 44.90 21.27 2.21
C THR A 439 44.53 19.80 2.58
N THR A 440 44.73 18.85 1.63
CA THR A 440 45.10 17.41 1.73
C THR A 440 44.23 16.31 2.40
N VAL A 441 43.60 15.50 1.54
CA VAL A 441 43.70 14.01 1.33
C VAL A 441 44.15 13.10 2.50
N SER A 442 43.28 12.14 2.92
CA SER A 442 43.43 10.69 2.63
C SER A 442 42.30 9.80 3.19
N SER A 443 41.75 8.99 2.27
CA SER A 443 40.98 7.73 2.34
C SER A 443 40.68 7.02 3.68
N ALA A 444 39.39 6.73 3.95
CA ALA A 444 38.94 5.44 4.52
C ALA A 444 37.40 5.20 4.38
N ALA A 445 37.10 3.98 3.90
CA ALA A 445 35.87 3.16 3.87
C ALA A 445 34.55 3.69 4.49
N GLY A 446 33.49 3.60 3.66
CA GLY A 446 32.14 4.09 3.95
C GLY A 446 31.23 3.13 4.74
N ILE A 447 30.56 3.71 5.73
CA ILE A 447 29.32 3.22 6.33
C ILE A 447 28.28 4.33 6.14
N CYS A 448 27.24 4.06 5.36
CA CYS A 448 26.17 5.02 5.04
C CYS A 448 25.41 5.48 6.30
N ARG A 449 25.54 6.76 6.63
CA ARG A 449 24.61 7.52 7.48
C ARG A 449 23.62 8.30 6.59
N PRO A 450 22.36 8.51 7.05
CA PRO A 450 21.39 9.30 6.30
C PRO A 450 21.82 10.76 6.24
N ARG A 451 21.80 11.32 5.01
CA ARG A 451 22.16 12.70 4.69
C ARG A 451 21.24 13.69 5.40
N CYS A 452 21.83 14.58 6.19
CA CYS A 452 21.21 15.86 6.54
C CYS A 452 21.09 16.72 5.27
N TRP A 453 19.94 17.39 5.12
CA TRP A 453 19.74 18.47 4.16
C TRP A 453 20.18 19.81 4.78
N PRO A 454 20.55 20.81 3.95
CA PRO A 454 21.24 22.03 4.34
C PRO A 454 20.45 22.93 5.31
#